data_AF-A0A6N7ZNR3-F1
#
_entry.id   AF-A0A6N7ZNR3-F1
#
_cell.length_a   1.000
_cell.length_b   1.000
_cell.length_c   1.000
_cell.angle_alpha   90.00
_cell.angle_beta   90.00
_cell.angle_gamma   90.00
#
_symmetry.space_group_name_H-M   'P 1'
#
loop_
_entity.id
_entity.type
_entity.pdbx_description
1 polymer ?
#
loop_
_entity_poly.entity_id
_entity_poly.type
_entity_poly.pdbx_seq_one_letter_code
_entity_poly.pdbx_strand_id
1 'polypeptide(L)'
;HMAELGIIAAIGMTSIAKLVAILHDDQDRRLPASARAALLEMADQIERLTERIEKLDTKIVAVVKADDAARRLTTIPGVGPIIAATVRATVQ
;
A
#
# COMPACT_ATOMS: atom_id res chain seq x y z
N HIS A 1 -14.50 13.61 9.11
CA HIS A 1 -15.92 13.58 8.75
C HIS A 1 -16.08 13.70 7.23
N MET A 2 -15.93 12.60 6.47
CA MET A 2 -16.21 12.58 5.01
C MET A 2 -17.67 12.26 4.71
N ALA A 3 -18.37 11.64 5.66
CA ALA A 3 -19.81 11.41 5.61
C ALA A 3 -20.62 12.71 5.53
N GLU A 4 -20.15 13.80 6.14
CA GLU A 4 -20.77 15.14 6.06
C GLU A 4 -20.72 15.74 4.65
N LEU A 5 -19.83 15.24 3.78
CA LEU A 5 -19.69 15.63 2.38
C LEU A 5 -20.30 14.58 1.43
N GLY A 6 -21.05 13.61 1.97
CA GLY A 6 -21.72 12.56 1.19
C GLY A 6 -20.80 11.49 0.62
N ILE A 7 -19.55 11.41 1.08
CA ILE A 7 -18.58 10.41 0.64
C ILE A 7 -18.44 9.34 1.72
N ILE A 8 -19.08 8.20 1.47
CA ILE A 8 -18.94 6.99 2.27
C ILE A 8 -18.13 6.00 1.43
N ALA A 9 -16.88 5.77 1.84
CA ALA A 9 -15.98 4.86 1.18
C ALA A 9 -15.56 3.76 2.17
N ALA A 10 -15.40 2.52 1.70
CA ALA A 10 -14.88 1.43 2.53
C ALA A 10 -13.43 1.71 2.95
N ILE A 11 -12.87 0.94 3.89
CA ILE A 11 -11.45 1.07 4.26
C ILE A 11 -10.61 0.20 3.31
N GLY A 12 -9.48 0.71 2.84
CA GLY A 12 -8.49 -0.06 2.05
C GLY A 12 -8.18 0.53 0.66
N MET A 13 -7.17 -0.04 -0.01
CA MET A 13 -6.60 0.48 -1.27
C MET A 13 -7.63 0.61 -2.41
N THR A 14 -8.52 -0.37 -2.56
CA THR A 14 -9.61 -0.31 -3.56
C THR A 14 -10.52 0.89 -3.36
N SER A 15 -10.70 1.30 -2.11
CA SER A 15 -11.53 2.46 -1.78
C SER A 15 -10.80 3.77 -2.04
N ILE A 16 -9.49 3.82 -1.77
CA ILE A 16 -8.63 4.95 -2.11
C ILE A 16 -8.61 5.16 -3.63
N ALA A 17 -8.46 4.11 -4.44
CA ALA A 17 -8.53 4.22 -5.89
C ALA A 17 -9.86 4.81 -6.40
N LYS A 18 -10.99 4.41 -5.79
CA LYS A 18 -12.31 4.97 -6.10
C LYS A 18 -12.43 6.44 -5.69
N LEU A 19 -11.88 6.80 -4.52
CA LEU A 19 -11.83 8.19 -4.06
C LEU A 19 -10.99 9.04 -5.00
N VAL A 20 -9.83 8.55 -5.45
CA VAL A 20 -8.97 9.24 -6.43
C VAL A 20 -9.71 9.49 -7.74
N ALA A 21 -10.49 8.52 -8.23
CA ALA A 21 -11.32 8.72 -9.42
C ALA A 21 -12.35 9.86 -9.24
N ILE A 22 -12.99 9.94 -8.07
CA ILE A 22 -13.93 11.02 -7.72
C ILE A 22 -13.21 12.37 -7.61
N LEU A 23 -12.01 12.38 -7.05
CA LEU A 23 -11.21 13.59 -6.88
C LEU A 23 -10.68 14.17 -8.20
N HIS A 24 -10.51 13.33 -9.22
CA HIS A 24 -10.14 13.76 -10.57
C HIS A 24 -11.34 14.20 -11.43
N ASP A 25 -12.58 13.96 -10.98
CA ASP A 25 -13.76 14.51 -11.62
C ASP A 25 -13.99 15.97 -11.15
N ASP A 26 -13.54 16.92 -11.98
CA ASP A 26 -13.70 18.35 -11.75
C ASP A 26 -15.15 18.83 -11.86
N GLN A 27 -16.06 18.01 -12.40
CA GLN A 27 -17.49 18.32 -12.44
C GLN A 27 -18.21 17.92 -11.14
N ASP A 28 -17.56 17.16 -10.26
CA ASP A 28 -18.12 16.77 -8.97
C ASP A 28 -18.10 17.95 -7.98
N ARG A 29 -19.24 18.59 -7.78
CA ARG A 29 -19.36 19.77 -6.90
C ARG A 29 -19.54 19.44 -5.41
N ARG A 30 -19.51 18.16 -5.01
CA ARG A 30 -19.74 17.76 -3.61
C ARG A 30 -18.60 18.13 -2.67
N LEU A 31 -17.39 18.33 -3.22
CA LEU A 31 -16.18 18.64 -2.45
C LEU A 31 -15.75 20.11 -2.65
N PRO A 32 -15.56 20.89 -1.57
CA PRO A 32 -14.89 22.17 -1.64
C PRO A 32 -13.48 22.05 -2.23
N ALA A 33 -13.02 23.06 -2.98
CA ALA A 33 -11.73 23.03 -3.67
C ALA A 33 -10.54 22.77 -2.73
N SER A 34 -10.55 23.33 -1.52
CA SER A 34 -9.51 23.10 -0.51
C SER A 34 -9.47 21.66 0.00
N ALA A 35 -10.65 21.03 0.17
CA ALA A 35 -10.75 19.63 0.56
C ALA A 35 -10.27 18.72 -0.57
N ARG A 36 -10.63 19.02 -1.83
CA ARG A 36 -10.16 18.28 -3.01
C ARG A 36 -8.64 18.30 -3.10
N ALA A 37 -8.01 19.48 -2.99
CA ALA A 37 -6.57 19.62 -3.05
C ALA A 37 -5.86 18.81 -1.95
N ALA A 38 -6.35 18.89 -0.71
CA ALA A 38 -5.78 18.12 0.41
C ALA A 38 -5.92 16.60 0.21
N LEU A 39 -7.06 16.15 -0.29
CA LEU A 39 -7.31 14.72 -0.54
C LEU A 39 -6.50 14.17 -1.71
N LEU A 40 -6.29 14.97 -2.77
CA LEU A 40 -5.40 14.61 -3.88
C LEU A 40 -3.95 14.43 -3.40
N GLU A 41 -3.46 15.35 -2.57
CA GLU A 41 -2.12 15.23 -1.97
C GLU A 41 -1.98 13.96 -1.12
N MET A 42 -2.99 13.63 -0.30
CA MET A 42 -2.98 12.39 0.49
C MET A 42 -2.98 11.14 -0.40
N ALA A 43 -3.78 11.15 -1.47
CA ALA A 43 -3.82 10.04 -2.41
C ALA A 43 -2.47 9.80 -3.09
N ASP A 44 -1.84 10.86 -3.57
CA ASP A 44 -0.52 10.82 -4.19
C ASP A 44 0.56 10.32 -3.21
N GLN A 45 0.50 10.74 -1.93
CA GLN A 45 1.36 10.16 -0.89
C GLN A 45 1.13 8.66 -0.68
N ILE A 46 -0.12 8.21 -0.68
CA ILE A 46 -0.46 6.79 -0.55
C ILE A 46 0.07 5.98 -1.73
N GLU A 47 -0.11 6.46 -2.96
CA GLU A 47 0.37 5.80 -4.18
C GLU A 47 1.90 5.67 -4.15
N ARG A 48 2.61 6.76 -3.84
CA ARG A 48 4.07 6.73 -3.69
C ARG A 48 4.56 5.76 -2.63
N LEU A 49 3.90 5.72 -1.47
CA LEU A 49 4.28 4.79 -0.40
C LEU A 49 3.99 3.35 -0.80
N THR A 50 2.87 3.09 -1.48
CA THR A 50 2.51 1.77 -2.00
C THR A 50 3.58 1.25 -2.96
N GLU A 51 3.97 2.06 -3.95
CA GLU A 51 5.05 1.68 -4.88
C GLU A 51 6.38 1.41 -4.17
N ARG A 52 6.70 2.21 -3.14
CA ARG A 52 7.94 2.02 -2.36
C ARG A 52 7.91 0.71 -1.59
N ILE A 53 6.76 0.35 -1.01
CA ILE A 53 6.56 -0.93 -0.33
C ILE A 53 6.73 -2.08 -1.33
N GLU A 54 6.10 -2.03 -2.50
CA GLU A 54 6.23 -3.07 -3.54
C GLU A 54 7.68 -3.25 -4.02
N LYS A 55 8.40 -2.13 -4.19
CA LYS A 55 9.84 -2.14 -4.52
C LYS A 55 10.67 -2.80 -3.42
N LEU A 56 10.34 -2.57 -2.15
CA LEU A 56 11.01 -3.21 -1.02
C LEU A 56 10.68 -4.69 -0.94
N ASP A 57 9.42 -5.09 -1.11
CA ASP A 57 8.99 -6.49 -1.13
C ASP A 57 9.73 -7.27 -2.23
N THR A 58 9.84 -6.70 -3.42
CA THR A 58 10.60 -7.29 -4.53
C THR A 58 12.06 -7.53 -4.15
N LYS A 59 12.69 -6.54 -3.48
CA LYS A 59 14.08 -6.67 -3.01
C LYS A 59 14.22 -7.74 -1.93
N ILE A 60 13.28 -7.81 -0.97
CA ILE A 60 13.28 -8.82 0.09
C ILE A 60 13.17 -10.22 -0.53
N VAL A 61 12.25 -10.43 -1.48
CA VAL A 61 12.12 -11.70 -2.19
C VAL A 61 13.41 -12.08 -2.91
N ALA A 62 14.10 -11.13 -3.55
CA ALA A 62 15.36 -11.39 -4.23
C ALA A 62 16.46 -11.82 -3.24
N VAL A 63 16.60 -11.13 -2.10
CA VAL A 63 17.55 -11.49 -1.04
C VAL A 63 17.26 -12.88 -0.49
N VAL A 64 15.99 -13.20 -0.20
CA VAL A 64 15.59 -14.52 0.32
C VAL A 64 15.88 -15.65 -0.65
N LYS A 65 15.68 -15.43 -1.96
CA LYS A 65 16.02 -16.43 -2.98
C LYS A 65 17.51 -16.72 -3.06
N ALA A 66 18.35 -15.70 -2.85
CA ALA A 66 19.80 -15.79 -2.88
C ALA A 66 20.41 -16.37 -1.59
N ASP A 67 19.69 -16.37 -0.47
CA ASP A 67 20.13 -16.94 0.80
C ASP A 67 19.57 -18.37 0.99
N ASP A 68 20.45 -19.37 1.01
CA ASP A 68 20.07 -20.78 1.13
C ASP A 68 19.28 -21.10 2.41
N ALA A 69 19.61 -20.47 3.54
CA ALA A 69 18.91 -20.69 4.79
C ALA A 69 17.52 -20.04 4.76
N ALA A 70 17.42 -18.81 4.27
CA ALA A 70 16.13 -18.12 4.12
C ALA A 70 15.23 -18.82 3.10
N ARG A 71 15.78 -19.29 1.98
CA ARG A 71 15.04 -20.07 0.97
C ARG A 71 14.47 -21.35 1.56
N ARG A 72 15.22 -22.06 2.41
CA ARG A 72 14.72 -23.26 3.11
C ARG A 72 13.58 -22.93 4.08
N LEU A 73 13.59 -21.77 4.74
CA LEU A 73 12.47 -21.36 5.59
C LEU A 73 11.17 -21.22 4.78
N THR A 74 11.24 -20.78 3.52
CA THR A 74 10.05 -20.64 2.67
C THR A 74 9.37 -21.95 2.28
N THR A 75 9.97 -23.11 2.55
CA THR A 75 9.32 -24.41 2.30
C THR A 75 8.37 -24.82 3.42
N ILE A 76 8.35 -24.09 4.54
CA ILE A 76 7.45 -24.35 5.66
C ILE A 76 6.07 -23.77 5.30
N PRO A 77 4.98 -24.55 5.43
CA PRO A 77 3.63 -24.04 5.20
C PRO A 77 3.33 -22.79 6.04
N GLY A 78 2.88 -21.73 5.38
CA GLY A 78 2.61 -20.43 6.00
C GLY A 78 3.83 -19.50 6.13
N VAL A 79 5.04 -19.93 5.77
CA VAL A 79 6.24 -19.09 5.79
C VAL A 79 6.55 -18.59 4.37
N GLY A 80 6.14 -17.36 4.08
CA GLY A 80 6.50 -16.67 2.85
C GLY A 80 7.88 -15.99 2.92
N PRO A 81 8.36 -15.41 1.81
CA PRO A 81 9.65 -14.73 1.75
C PRO A 81 9.84 -13.63 2.81
N ILE A 82 8.80 -12.83 3.09
CA ILE A 82 8.86 -11.78 4.10
C ILE A 82 9.13 -12.37 5.50
N ILE A 83 8.40 -13.43 5.88
CA ILE A 83 8.57 -14.10 7.18
C ILE A 83 9.95 -14.75 7.25
N ALA A 84 10.39 -15.42 6.18
CA ALA A 84 11.72 -16.01 6.10
C ALA A 84 12.84 -14.97 6.25
N ALA A 85 12.69 -13.80 5.62
CA ALA A 85 13.64 -12.69 5.75
C ALA A 85 13.71 -12.16 7.19
N THR A 86 12.57 -11.98 7.85
CA THR A 86 12.51 -11.53 9.26
C THR A 86 13.23 -12.51 10.16
N VAL A 87 12.91 -13.81 10.08
CA VAL A 87 13.57 -14.84 10.88
C VAL A 87 15.07 -14.82 10.61
N ARG A 88 15.48 -14.82 9.34
CA ARG A 88 16.89 -14.79 8.95
C ARG A 88 17.62 -13.58 9.54
N ALA A 89 17.02 -12.39 9.50
CA ALA A 89 17.60 -11.16 10.04
C ALA A 89 17.73 -11.18 11.57
N THR A 90 16.81 -11.84 12.28
CA THR A 90 16.85 -11.91 13.75
C THR A 90 17.88 -12.90 14.32
N VAL A 91 18.35 -13.85 13.51
CA VAL A 91 19.27 -14.92 13.94
C VAL A 91 20.69 -14.77 13.36
N GLN A 92 21.01 -13.61 12.78
CA GLN A 92 22.35 -13.27 12.29
C GLN A 92 23.30 -12.90 13.43
#